data_AF-A0A8T5PS71-F1
#
_entry.id   AF-A0A8T5PS71-F1
#
_cell.length_a   1.000
_cell.length_b   1.000
_cell.length_c   1.000
_cell.angle_alpha   90.00
_cell.angle_beta   90.00
_cell.angle_gamma   90.00
#
_symmetry.space_group_name_H-M   'P 1'
#
loop_
_entity.id
_entity.type
_entity.pdbx_description
1 polymer ?
#
loop_
_entity_poly.entity_id
_entity_poly.type
_entity_poly.pdbx_seq_one_letter_code
_entity_poly.pdbx_strand_id
1 'polypeptide(L)' 'MSKKKACKKCKYFVEENECPICKNAQFVTNWKGRINITDLKNSDIGKKIGAEKEGEYAIKVT' A
#
# COMPACT_ATOMS: atom_id res chain seq x y z
N MET A 1 -6.53 16.07 -9.41
CA MET A 1 -5.67 14.87 -9.27
C MET A 1 -5.98 14.22 -7.93
N SER A 2 -6.63 13.07 -7.93
CA SER A 2 -7.02 12.35 -6.71
C SER A 2 -5.77 11.99 -5.91
N LYS A 3 -5.62 12.58 -4.72
CA LYS A 3 -4.50 12.29 -3.81
C LYS A 3 -4.62 10.81 -3.39
N LYS A 4 -3.81 9.92 -3.97
CA LYS A 4 -3.77 8.51 -3.57
C LYS A 4 -3.47 8.43 -2.08
N LYS A 5 -4.36 7.79 -1.33
CA LYS A 5 -4.26 7.60 0.11
C LYS A 5 -3.53 6.29 0.37
N ALA A 6 -2.54 6.31 1.25
CA ALA A 6 -1.85 5.11 1.70
C ALA A 6 -2.36 4.71 3.08
N CYS A 7 -2.64 3.43 3.27
CA CYS A 7 -2.96 2.83 4.57
C CYS A 7 -1.79 3.00 5.54
N LYS A 8 -2.01 3.55 6.74
CA LYS A 8 -0.90 3.76 7.70
C LYS A 8 -0.32 2.44 8.23
N LYS A 9 -1.15 1.40 8.34
CA LYS A 9 -0.78 0.09 8.90
C LYS A 9 -0.12 -0.83 7.87
N CYS A 10 -0.74 -0.91 6.69
CA CYS A 10 -0.41 -1.86 5.65
C CYS A 10 0.29 -1.23 4.44
N LYS A 11 0.41 0.11 4.41
CA LYS A 11 1.06 0.92 3.37
C LYS A 11 0.48 0.76 1.96
N TYR A 12 -0.54 -0.06 1.78
CA TYR A 12 -1.25 -0.24 0.53
C TYR A 12 -1.97 1.05 0.12
N PHE A 13 -1.95 1.34 -1.17
CA PHE A 13 -2.73 2.43 -1.74
C PHE A 13 -4.19 2.03 -1.84
N VAL A 14 -5.05 2.87 -1.27
CA VAL A 14 -6.49 2.66 -1.26
C VAL A 14 -7.14 3.90 -1.81
N GLU A 15 -8.05 3.72 -2.77
CA GLU A 15 -8.85 4.82 -3.32
C GLU A 15 -10.18 4.98 -2.57
N GLU A 16 -10.60 3.91 -1.89
CA GLU A 16 -11.81 3.84 -1.08
C GLU A 16 -11.61 4.30 0.37
N ASN A 17 -12.71 4.36 1.13
CA ASN A 17 -12.71 4.72 2.55
C ASN A 17 -12.36 3.55 3.48
N GLU A 18 -12.14 2.35 2.96
CA GLU A 18 -11.79 1.17 3.75
C GLU A 18 -10.67 0.36 3.09
N CYS A 19 -9.68 -0.07 3.88
CA CYS A 19 -8.60 -0.87 3.34
C CYS A 19 -9.04 -2.34 3.12
N PRO A 20 -8.92 -2.89 1.90
CA PRO A 20 -9.31 -4.27 1.62
C PRO A 20 -8.37 -5.32 2.23
N ILE A 21 -7.24 -4.91 2.80
CA ILE A 21 -6.24 -5.80 3.42
C ILE A 21 -6.42 -5.85 4.93
N CYS A 22 -6.40 -4.69 5.59
CA CYS A 22 -6.42 -4.62 7.06
C CYS A 22 -7.74 -4.12 7.65
N LYS A 23 -8.74 -3.79 6.81
CA LYS A 23 -10.05 -3.21 7.20
C LYS A 23 -9.94 -1.95 8.07
N ASN A 24 -8.78 -1.30 8.06
CA ASN A 24 -8.57 -0.07 8.81
C ASN A 24 -8.92 1.14 7.93
N ALA A 25 -9.50 2.17 8.54
CA ALA A 25 -9.86 3.43 7.89
C ALA A 25 -8.81 4.54 8.11
N GLN A 26 -7.64 4.20 8.65
CA GLN A 26 -6.54 5.15 8.88
C GLN A 26 -5.65 5.28 7.65
N PHE A 27 -5.88 6.35 6.88
CA PHE A 27 -5.09 6.67 5.70
C PHE A 27 -4.32 7.97 5.82
N VAL A 28 -3.19 8.02 5.13
CA VAL A 28 -2.35 9.21 5.01
C VAL A 28 -2.21 9.60 3.55
N THR A 29 -2.21 10.90 3.28
CA THR A 29 -1.94 11.44 1.94
C THR A 29 -0.47 11.82 1.78
N ASN A 30 0.27 11.96 2.89
CA ASN A 30 1.70 12.23 2.88
C ASN A 30 2.48 10.92 3.03
N TRP A 31 3.00 10.44 1.91
CA TRP A 31 3.79 9.23 1.84
C TRP A 31 4.97 9.48 0.90
N LYS A 32 6.06 8.74 1.11
CA LYS A 32 7.27 8.82 0.29
C LYS A 32 7.64 7.44 -0.23
N GLY A 33 7.99 7.41 -1.51
CA GLY A 33 8.30 6.18 -2.23
C GLY A 33 7.04 5.38 -2.59
N ARG A 34 6.96 4.92 -3.84
CA ARG A 34 5.92 4.03 -4.35
C ARG A 34 6.58 2.76 -4.86
N ILE A 35 5.99 1.62 -4.52
CA ILE A 35 6.32 0.31 -5.07
C ILE A 35 5.05 -0.20 -5.74
N ASN A 36 5.15 -0.68 -6.96
CA ASN A 36 4.07 -1.42 -7.59
C ASN A 36 4.49 -2.89 -7.69
N ILE A 37 3.71 -3.77 -7.08
CA ILE A 37 3.94 -5.22 -7.11
C ILE A 37 2.99 -5.79 -8.14
N THR A 38 3.52 -6.15 -9.30
CA THR A 38 2.76 -6.76 -10.39
C THR A 38 2.58 -8.26 -10.20
N ASP A 39 3.58 -8.95 -9.64
CA ASP A 39 3.55 -10.39 -9.38
C ASP A 39 4.11 -10.68 -7.99
N LEU A 40 3.27 -11.11 -7.06
CA LEU A 40 3.69 -11.32 -5.67
C LEU A 40 4.51 -12.61 -5.51
N LYS A 41 4.28 -13.63 -6.34
CA LYS A 41 4.94 -14.94 -6.23
C LYS A 41 6.42 -14.87 -6.58
N ASN A 42 6.77 -14.11 -7.61
CA ASN A 42 8.12 -13.94 -8.15
C ASN A 42 8.81 -12.68 -7.60
N SER A 43 8.08 -11.79 -6.91
CA SER A 43 8.69 -10.57 -6.34
C SER A 43 9.30 -10.81 -4.95
N ASP A 44 10.63 -10.79 -4.89
CA ASP A 44 11.36 -10.73 -3.60
C ASP A 44 11.05 -9.47 -2.80
N ILE A 45 10.75 -8.35 -3.49
CA ILE A 45 10.40 -7.09 -2.85
C ILE A 45 9.06 -7.24 -2.13
N GLY A 46 8.06 -7.85 -2.78
CA GLY A 46 6.76 -8.11 -2.17
C GLY A 46 6.86 -8.98 -0.92
N LYS A 47 7.67 -10.06 -0.99
CA LYS A 47 7.94 -10.92 0.16
C LYS A 47 8.65 -10.17 1.29
N LYS A 48 9.67 -9.36 0.97
CA LYS A 48 10.42 -8.57 1.96
C LYS A 48 9.57 -7.53 2.68
N ILE A 49 8.62 -6.90 1.99
CA ILE A 49 7.72 -5.92 2.62
C ILE A 49 6.50 -6.55 3.27
N GLY A 50 6.32 -7.87 3.17
CA GLY A 50 5.14 -8.57 3.67
C GLY A 50 3.86 -8.20 2.94
N ALA A 51 3.94 -7.90 1.64
CA ALA A 51 2.76 -7.64 0.83
C ALA A 51 1.92 -8.92 0.72
N GLU A 52 0.61 -8.80 0.98
CA GLU A 52 -0.33 -9.92 0.86
C GLU A 52 -1.08 -9.93 -0.47
N LYS A 53 -1.11 -8.78 -1.17
CA LYS A 53 -1.77 -8.61 -2.46
C LYS A 53 -0.89 -7.87 -3.45
N GLU A 54 -1.11 -8.15 -4.72
CA GLU A 54 -0.56 -7.38 -5.84
C GLU A 54 -1.20 -6.00 -5.88
N GLY A 55 -0.40 -5.00 -6.24
CA GLY A 55 -0.83 -3.60 -6.31
C GLY A 55 0.20 -2.62 -5.79
N GLU A 56 -0.24 -1.39 -5.56
CA GLU A 56 0.65 -0.29 -5.20
C GLU A 56 0.78 -0.17 -3.68
N TYR A 57 2.01 -0.02 -3.20
CA TYR A 57 2.36 0.21 -1.80
C TYR A 57 3.25 1.44 -1.63
N ALA A 58 3.11 2.13 -0.50
CA ALA A 58 4.01 3.19 -0.06
C ALA A 58 5.19 2.60 0.72
N ILE A 59 6.38 3.18 0.59
CA ILE A 59 7.55 2.75 1.37
C ILE A 59 7.49 3.34 2.78
N LYS A 60 7.27 4.66 2.84
CA LYS A 60 7.20 5.45 4.06
C LYS A 60 5.88 6.20 4.11
N VAL A 61 5.17 6.04 5.20
CA VAL A 61 3.92 6.76 5.53
C VAL A 61 4.22 7.62 6.74
N THR A 62 3.77 8.88 6.73
CA THR A 62 3.91 9.84 7.84
C THR A 62 2.54 10.11 8.44
#